data_AF-A0A8H7VY62-F1
#
_entry.id   AF-A0A8H7VY62-F1
#
_cell.length_a   1.000
_cell.length_b   1.000
_cell.length_c   1.000
_cell.angle_alpha   90.00
_cell.angle_beta   90.00
_cell.angle_gamma   90.00
#
_symmetry.space_group_name_H-M   'P 1'
#
loop_
_entity.id
_entity.type
_entity.pdbx_description
1 polymer ?
#
loop_
_entity_poly.entity_id
_entity_poly.type
_entity_poly.pdbx_seq_one_letter_code
_entity_poly.pdbx_strand_id
1 'polypeptide(L)'
;MAEINVDSNKRQKIENTQTREVEDEHITCTICSEVWTSGGGHCLVSLKCGHLFVYPISCITRWITERAHKLGDKKTFCPICMKPARLNDIRIVVPIKLVVKDTAEINILKKEVEMKKSKICEYRNALELAQLSLSLSKRELKRAQGTLL
;
A
#
# COMPACT_ATOMS: atom_id res chain seq x y z
N MET A 1 -18.65 46.66 -8.59
CA MET A 1 -17.86 46.19 -7.45
C MET A 1 -18.62 45.09 -6.75
N ALA A 2 -18.04 43.90 -6.64
CA ALA A 2 -18.43 42.88 -5.67
C ALA A 2 -17.13 42.29 -5.14
N GLU A 3 -16.83 42.59 -3.88
CA GLU A 3 -15.59 42.24 -3.19
C GLU A 3 -15.64 40.77 -2.78
N ILE A 4 -14.60 40.01 -3.11
CA ILE A 4 -14.44 38.63 -2.65
C ILE A 4 -13.58 38.72 -1.38
N ASN A 5 -14.24 38.59 -0.23
CA ASN A 5 -13.56 38.50 1.07
C ASN A 5 -12.86 37.13 1.18
N VAL A 6 -11.52 37.14 1.15
CA VAL A 6 -10.68 35.96 1.42
C VAL A 6 -10.26 36.03 2.88
N ASP A 7 -11.15 35.57 3.77
CA ASP A 7 -10.81 35.43 5.17
C ASP A 7 -9.90 34.21 5.39
N SER A 8 -8.73 34.54 5.87
CA SER A 8 -7.63 33.64 6.17
C SER A 8 -7.86 32.95 7.51
N ASN A 9 -7.32 31.74 7.63
CA ASN A 9 -6.90 31.11 8.88
C ASN A 9 -7.97 30.33 9.68
N LYS A 10 -8.01 29.01 9.44
CA LYS A 10 -8.35 28.04 10.48
C LYS A 10 -7.44 26.82 10.34
N ARG A 11 -6.29 26.85 11.01
CA ARG A 11 -5.49 25.64 11.27
C ARG A 11 -6.36 24.66 12.05
N GLN A 12 -7.04 23.76 11.34
CA GLN A 12 -7.71 22.63 11.97
C GLN A 12 -6.66 21.60 12.36
N LYS A 13 -6.43 21.49 13.67
CA LYS A 13 -5.67 20.43 14.31
C LYS A 13 -6.44 19.12 14.08
N ILE A 14 -6.04 18.33 13.08
CA ILE A 14 -6.57 16.99 12.85
C ILE A 14 -5.87 16.05 13.84
N GLU A 15 -6.31 16.08 15.09
CA GLU A 15 -6.10 14.96 16.01
C GLU A 15 -7.18 13.92 15.68
N ASN A 16 -6.89 13.05 14.72
CA ASN A 16 -7.64 11.82 14.53
C ASN A 16 -6.70 10.64 14.72
N THR A 17 -6.25 10.44 15.96
CA THR A 17 -5.72 9.16 16.41
C THR A 17 -6.92 8.24 16.63
N GLN A 18 -7.54 7.81 15.52
CA GLN A 18 -8.18 6.51 15.50
C GLN A 18 -7.04 5.49 15.40
N THR A 19 -6.47 5.14 16.55
CA THR A 19 -5.95 3.79 16.75
C THR A 19 -7.13 2.86 16.54
N ARG A 20 -7.37 2.48 15.27
CA ARG A 20 -7.99 1.20 14.98
C ARG A 20 -7.11 0.20 15.70
N GLU A 21 -7.63 -0.38 16.77
CA GLU A 21 -7.15 -1.64 17.29
C GLU A 21 -7.20 -2.59 16.10
N VAL A 22 -6.08 -2.69 15.40
CA VAL A 22 -5.88 -3.72 14.39
C VAL A 22 -5.81 -4.97 15.23
N GLU A 23 -6.95 -5.63 15.37
CA GLU A 23 -7.07 -6.93 15.99
C GLU A 23 -5.91 -7.81 15.50
N ASP A 24 -5.33 -8.51 16.47
CA ASP A 24 -4.03 -9.19 16.47
C ASP A 24 -3.86 -10.32 15.42
N GLU A 25 -4.51 -10.25 14.27
CA GLU A 25 -4.39 -11.22 13.17
C GLU A 25 -2.95 -11.32 12.64
N HIS A 26 -2.17 -10.26 12.82
CA HIS A 26 -0.78 -10.16 12.40
C HIS A 26 0.17 -10.73 13.46
N ILE A 27 -0.36 -11.08 14.63
CA ILE A 27 0.44 -11.52 15.78
C ILE A 27 0.35 -13.05 15.96
N THR A 28 -0.02 -13.84 14.94
CA THR A 28 -0.09 -15.30 15.06
C THR A 28 0.86 -16.03 14.11
N CYS A 29 1.36 -17.19 14.55
CA CYS A 29 2.22 -18.07 13.78
C CYS A 29 1.39 -18.89 12.79
N THR A 30 1.50 -18.67 11.47
CA THR A 30 0.77 -19.49 10.47
C THR A 30 1.26 -20.94 10.28
N ILE A 31 2.17 -21.46 11.12
CA ILE A 31 2.45 -22.91 11.26
C ILE A 31 1.70 -23.55 12.45
N CYS A 32 1.69 -22.91 13.63
CA CYS A 32 1.07 -23.48 14.85
C CYS A 32 -0.14 -22.69 15.39
N SER A 33 -0.48 -21.58 14.76
CA SER A 33 -1.55 -20.64 15.11
C SER A 33 -1.42 -19.98 16.49
N GLU A 34 -0.23 -19.99 17.11
CA GLU A 34 0.04 -19.37 18.42
C GLU A 34 0.48 -17.90 18.30
N VAL A 35 0.24 -17.09 19.34
CA VAL A 35 0.53 -15.64 19.37
C VAL A 35 2.03 -15.34 19.57
N TRP A 36 2.61 -14.35 18.89
CA TRP A 36 3.98 -13.87 19.16
C TRP A 36 4.08 -13.31 20.57
N THR A 37 5.07 -13.77 21.32
CA THR A 37 5.45 -13.16 22.58
C THR A 37 6.83 -12.55 22.45
N SER A 38 7.00 -11.31 22.93
CA SER A 38 8.28 -10.59 22.91
C SER A 38 9.37 -11.23 23.76
N GLY A 39 9.02 -12.18 24.64
CA GLY A 39 9.94 -12.91 25.52
C GLY A 39 10.01 -14.43 25.29
N GLY A 40 9.39 -14.98 24.24
CA GLY A 40 9.32 -16.42 23.99
C GLY A 40 10.17 -16.93 22.81
N GLY A 41 10.19 -18.25 22.57
CA GLY A 41 10.87 -18.91 21.43
C GLY A 41 10.31 -18.56 20.02
N HIS A 42 9.48 -17.53 19.96
CA HIS A 42 8.78 -16.99 18.80
C HIS A 42 9.56 -15.79 18.26
N CYS A 43 10.66 -16.07 17.55
CA CYS A 43 11.49 -15.08 16.85
C CYS A 43 11.32 -15.24 15.33
N LEU A 44 11.48 -14.15 14.57
CA LEU A 44 11.52 -14.21 13.11
C LEU A 44 12.69 -15.08 12.64
N VAL A 45 12.46 -15.84 11.59
CA VAL A 45 13.46 -16.73 11.01
C VAL A 45 13.53 -16.52 9.51
N SER A 46 14.72 -16.54 8.95
CA SER A 46 14.94 -16.58 7.51
C SER A 46 15.50 -17.94 7.09
N LEU A 47 15.11 -18.41 5.92
CA LEU A 47 15.81 -19.50 5.24
C LEU A 47 16.85 -18.93 4.27
N LYS A 48 17.80 -19.77 3.82
CA LYS A 48 18.78 -19.43 2.77
C LYS A 48 18.15 -18.85 1.49
N CYS A 49 16.88 -19.16 1.21
CA CYS A 49 16.16 -18.59 0.08
C CYS A 49 15.73 -17.12 0.24
N GLY A 50 15.96 -16.51 1.41
CA GLY A 50 15.65 -15.11 1.70
C GLY A 50 14.22 -14.85 2.21
N HIS A 51 13.35 -15.87 2.21
CA HIS A 51 12.02 -15.72 2.76
C HIS A 51 12.08 -15.63 4.28
N LEU A 52 11.39 -14.61 4.80
CA LEU A 52 11.17 -14.42 6.21
C LEU A 52 9.90 -15.15 6.62
N PHE A 53 10.04 -15.90 7.69
CA PHE A 53 8.97 -16.59 8.36
C PHE A 53 8.74 -15.85 9.66
N VAL A 54 7.50 -15.45 9.86
CA VAL A 54 7.16 -14.86 11.14
C VAL A 54 7.27 -15.94 12.22
N TYR A 55 7.02 -17.23 11.92
CA TYR A 55 7.04 -18.44 12.79
C TYR A 55 8.16 -18.56 13.86
N PRO A 56 7.93 -19.21 15.03
CA PRO A 56 9.01 -19.54 15.96
C PRO A 56 10.00 -20.49 15.29
N ILE A 57 11.25 -20.46 15.76
CA ILE A 57 12.28 -21.38 15.27
C ILE A 57 11.85 -22.85 15.42
N SER A 58 11.10 -23.19 16.45
CA SER A 58 10.55 -24.53 16.68
C SER A 58 9.63 -24.99 15.56
N CYS A 59 8.82 -24.09 14.99
CA CYS A 59 7.86 -24.41 13.95
C CYS A 59 8.54 -24.71 12.61
N ILE A 60 9.48 -23.85 12.19
CA ILE A 60 10.21 -24.09 10.94
C ILE A 60 11.18 -25.28 11.07
N THR A 61 11.78 -25.46 12.25
CA THR A 61 12.60 -26.64 12.56
C THR A 61 11.77 -27.91 12.46
N ARG A 62 10.60 -27.95 13.11
CA ARG A 62 9.66 -29.08 13.02
C ARG A 62 9.24 -29.34 11.57
N TRP A 63 8.89 -28.31 10.82
CA TRP A 63 8.52 -28.43 9.41
C TRP A 63 9.60 -29.12 8.58
N ILE A 64 10.86 -28.71 8.76
CA ILE A 64 11.99 -29.28 8.03
C ILE A 64 12.29 -30.71 8.53
N THR A 65 12.32 -30.93 9.84
CA THR A 65 12.64 -32.23 10.44
C THR A 65 11.59 -33.29 10.14
N GLU A 66 10.30 -32.98 10.25
CA GLU A 66 9.22 -33.93 9.95
C GLU A 66 9.21 -34.32 8.45
N ARG A 67 9.45 -33.36 7.56
CA ARG A 67 9.60 -33.66 6.13
C ARG A 67 10.86 -34.47 5.85
N ALA A 68 11.98 -34.14 6.49
CA ALA A 68 13.21 -34.91 6.37
C ALA A 68 12.99 -36.38 6.79
N HIS A 69 12.31 -36.60 7.91
CA HIS A 69 12.03 -37.93 8.43
C HIS A 69 11.07 -38.72 7.53
N LYS A 70 10.05 -38.07 6.95
CA LYS A 70 9.04 -38.75 6.10
C LYS A 70 9.46 -38.93 4.64
N LEU A 71 10.24 -37.99 4.08
CA LEU A 71 10.52 -37.91 2.64
C LEU A 71 12.02 -37.92 2.30
N GLY A 72 12.91 -37.87 3.30
CA GLY A 72 14.35 -37.74 3.15
C GLY A 72 14.84 -36.29 3.01
N ASP A 73 16.08 -36.02 3.41
CA ASP A 73 16.70 -34.68 3.46
C ASP A 73 16.70 -33.92 2.12
N LYS A 74 16.65 -34.65 0.99
CA LYS A 74 16.63 -34.03 -0.35
C LYS A 74 15.25 -33.47 -0.74
N LYS A 75 14.22 -33.72 0.07
CA LYS A 75 12.82 -33.34 -0.20
C LYS A 75 12.26 -32.34 0.82
N THR A 76 13.14 -31.66 1.56
CA THR A 76 12.76 -30.55 2.44
C THR A 76 12.81 -29.23 1.69
N PHE A 77 11.73 -28.46 1.77
CA PHE A 77 11.57 -27.24 0.98
C PHE A 77 10.99 -26.09 1.81
N CYS A 78 11.34 -24.88 1.42
CA CYS A 78 10.73 -23.64 1.86
C CYS A 78 9.20 -23.67 1.63
N PRO A 79 8.36 -23.40 2.65
CA PRO A 79 6.91 -23.35 2.50
C PRO A 79 6.41 -22.33 1.45
N ILE A 80 7.15 -21.25 1.23
CA ILE A 80 6.72 -20.14 0.37
C ILE A 80 7.14 -20.37 -1.09
N CYS A 81 8.39 -20.78 -1.32
CA CYS A 81 8.96 -20.80 -2.68
C CYS A 81 9.49 -22.17 -3.13
N MET A 82 9.28 -23.21 -2.32
CA MET A 82 9.69 -24.60 -2.59
C MET A 82 11.19 -24.81 -2.91
N LYS A 83 12.05 -23.82 -2.61
CA LYS A 83 13.51 -24.00 -2.71
C LYS A 83 14.00 -24.94 -1.60
N PRO A 84 15.06 -25.75 -1.83
CA PRO A 84 15.61 -26.62 -0.81
C PRO A 84 15.90 -25.88 0.50
N ALA A 85 15.49 -26.47 1.62
CA ALA A 85 15.65 -25.88 2.94
C ALA A 85 16.07 -26.93 3.95
N ARG A 86 17.21 -26.72 4.60
CA ARG A 86 17.77 -27.61 5.64
C ARG A 86 17.76 -26.91 6.99
N LEU A 87 17.97 -27.67 8.06
CA LEU A 87 18.07 -27.11 9.41
C LEU A 87 19.18 -26.07 9.53
N ASN A 88 20.33 -26.32 8.89
CA ASN A 88 21.45 -25.36 8.85
C ASN A 88 21.16 -24.11 8.00
N ASP A 89 20.08 -24.09 7.22
CA ASP A 89 19.66 -22.93 6.44
C ASP A 89 18.82 -21.94 7.25
N ILE A 90 18.42 -22.31 8.47
CA ILE A 90 17.60 -21.49 9.37
C ILE A 90 18.50 -20.43 10.04
N ARG A 91 18.13 -19.15 9.91
CA ARG A 91 18.81 -18.03 10.57
C ARG A 91 17.82 -17.18 11.34
N ILE A 92 18.08 -16.97 12.63
CA ILE A 92 17.27 -16.10 13.48
C ILE A 92 17.49 -14.64 13.06
N VAL A 93 16.38 -13.91 12.91
CA VAL A 93 16.37 -12.49 12.60
C VAL A 93 15.80 -11.76 13.80
N VAL A 94 16.59 -10.87 14.39
CA VAL A 94 16.17 -10.02 15.51
C VAL A 94 16.13 -8.57 15.00
N PRO A 95 15.00 -8.10 14.47
CA PRO A 95 14.90 -6.73 13.98
C PRO A 95 14.85 -5.73 15.15
N ILE A 96 15.52 -4.59 15.00
CA ILE A 96 15.40 -3.45 15.94
C ILE A 96 13.97 -2.87 15.91
N LYS A 97 13.33 -2.88 14.73
CA LYS A 97 11.94 -2.48 14.51
C LYS A 97 11.40 -3.17 13.26
N LEU A 98 10.25 -3.85 13.38
CA LEU A 98 9.53 -4.42 12.25
C LEU A 98 8.12 -3.81 12.20
N VAL A 99 7.73 -3.27 11.05
CA VAL A 99 6.39 -2.74 10.81
C VAL A 99 5.90 -3.27 9.48
N VAL A 100 4.84 -4.07 9.51
CA VAL A 100 4.11 -4.47 8.31
C VAL A 100 2.95 -3.49 8.15
N LYS A 101 2.93 -2.76 7.04
CA LYS A 101 1.85 -1.83 6.73
C LYS A 101 1.20 -2.29 5.43
N ASP A 102 -0.07 -2.68 5.50
CA ASP A 102 -0.84 -2.89 4.29
C ASP A 102 -0.97 -1.54 3.56
N THR A 103 -0.52 -1.52 2.31
CA THR A 103 -0.57 -0.32 1.45
C THR A 103 -1.55 -0.49 0.30
N ALA A 104 -2.34 -1.58 0.27
CA ALA A 104 -3.31 -1.84 -0.78
C ALA A 104 -4.30 -0.69 -0.93
N GLU A 105 -4.96 -0.29 0.15
CA GLU A 105 -5.93 0.82 0.15
C GLU A 105 -5.26 2.16 -0.26
N ILE A 106 -4.06 2.44 0.25
CA ILE A 106 -3.29 3.63 -0.11
C ILE A 106 -3.00 3.65 -1.61
N ASN A 107 -2.64 2.51 -2.20
CA ASN A 107 -2.34 2.40 -3.62
C ASN A 107 -3.59 2.57 -4.49
N ILE A 108 -4.74 2.06 -4.05
CA ILE A 108 -6.03 2.26 -4.73
C ILE A 108 -6.40 3.74 -4.73
N LEU A 109 -6.35 4.39 -3.56
CA LEU A 109 -6.68 5.82 -3.43
C LEU A 109 -5.74 6.70 -4.24
N LYS A 110 -4.44 6.38 -4.27
CA LYS A 110 -3.46 7.10 -5.10
C LYS A 110 -3.82 7.03 -6.59
N LYS A 111 -4.24 5.86 -7.09
CA LYS A 111 -4.69 5.70 -8.48
C LYS A 111 -5.94 6.53 -8.76
N GLU A 112 -6.91 6.54 -7.84
CA GLU A 112 -8.13 7.32 -8.01
C GLU A 112 -7.83 8.83 -8.06
N VAL A 113 -6.95 9.32 -7.18
CA VAL A 113 -6.50 10.71 -7.19
C VAL A 113 -5.82 11.07 -8.52
N GLU A 114 -4.97 10.19 -9.04
CA GLU A 114 -4.29 10.42 -10.32
C GLU A 114 -5.28 10.48 -11.49
N MET A 115 -6.26 9.56 -11.53
CA MET A 115 -7.31 9.59 -12.55
C MET A 115 -8.15 10.86 -12.48
N LYS A 116 -8.52 11.31 -11.27
CA LYS A 116 -9.29 12.56 -11.09
C LYS A 116 -8.47 13.77 -11.56
N LYS A 117 -7.16 13.81 -11.28
CA LYS A 117 -6.27 14.86 -11.76
C LYS A 117 -6.19 14.91 -13.29
N SER A 118 -6.06 13.76 -13.96
CA SER A 118 -6.09 13.70 -15.43
C SER A 118 -7.39 14.28 -15.99
N LYS A 119 -8.54 13.84 -15.46
CA LYS A 119 -9.86 14.35 -15.89
C LYS A 119 -9.99 15.86 -15.67
N ILE A 120 -9.50 16.39 -14.54
CA ILE A 120 -9.50 17.84 -14.30
C ILE A 120 -8.67 18.57 -15.35
N CYS A 121 -7.52 18.02 -15.74
CA CYS A 121 -6.69 18.59 -16.81
C CYS A 121 -7.44 18.60 -18.15
N GLU A 122 -8.07 17.47 -18.52
CA GLU A 122 -8.86 17.34 -19.74
C GLU A 122 -10.03 18.33 -19.79
N TYR A 123 -10.80 18.45 -18.70
CA TYR A 123 -11.91 19.40 -18.62
C TYR A 123 -11.44 20.85 -18.69
N ARG A 124 -10.28 21.19 -18.12
CA ARG A 124 -9.70 22.54 -18.24
C ARG A 124 -9.35 22.87 -19.69
N ASN A 125 -8.69 21.96 -20.39
CA ASN A 125 -8.34 22.14 -21.80
C ASN A 125 -9.60 22.30 -22.67
N ALA A 126 -10.62 21.45 -22.44
CA ALA A 126 -11.88 21.55 -23.17
C ALA A 126 -12.61 22.87 -22.91
N LEU A 127 -12.60 23.35 -21.66
CA LEU A 127 -13.18 24.64 -21.29
C LEU A 127 -12.48 25.80 -21.99
N GLU A 128 -11.15 25.79 -22.03
CA GLU A 128 -10.35 26.83 -22.69
C GLU A 128 -10.63 26.90 -24.20
N LEU A 129 -10.70 25.74 -24.87
CA LEU A 129 -11.08 25.65 -26.28
C LEU A 129 -12.49 26.19 -26.54
N ALA A 130 -13.46 25.82 -25.70
CA ALA A 130 -14.84 26.29 -25.82
C ALA A 130 -14.95 27.80 -25.62
N GLN A 131 -14.22 28.36 -24.65
CA GLN A 131 -14.15 29.80 -24.40
C GLN A 131 -13.55 30.56 -25.58
N LEU A 132 -12.47 30.03 -26.17
CA LEU A 132 -11.85 30.62 -27.36
C LEU A 132 -12.84 30.63 -28.54
N SER A 133 -13.48 29.50 -28.84
CA SER A 133 -14.48 29.38 -29.90
C SER A 133 -15.63 30.38 -29.72
N LEU A 134 -16.19 30.46 -28.51
CA LEU A 134 -17.25 31.42 -28.19
C LEU A 134 -16.79 32.88 -28.38
N SER A 135 -15.54 33.20 -28.03
CA SER A 135 -14.98 34.53 -28.21
C SER A 135 -14.90 34.93 -29.68
N LEU A 136 -14.57 33.98 -30.57
CA LEU A 136 -14.52 34.20 -32.02
C LEU A 136 -15.92 34.41 -32.59
N SER A 137 -16.88 33.53 -32.29
CA SER A 137 -18.27 33.68 -32.74
C SER A 137 -18.90 34.98 -32.26
N LYS A 138 -18.60 35.41 -31.02
CA LYS A 138 -19.04 36.73 -30.51
C LYS A 138 -18.47 37.90 -31.32
N ARG A 139 -17.22 37.81 -31.76
CA ARG A 139 -16.60 38.85 -32.62
C ARG A 139 -17.24 38.88 -34.00
N GLU A 140 -17.51 37.72 -34.58
CA GLU A 140 -18.15 37.60 -35.89
C GLU A 140 -19.57 38.17 -35.88
N LEU A 141 -20.38 37.87 -34.85
CA LEU A 141 -21.70 38.46 -34.67
C LEU A 141 -21.66 39.99 -34.58
N LYS A 142 -20.71 40.54 -33.80
CA LYS A 142 -20.53 42.00 -33.71
C LYS A 142 -20.17 42.62 -35.05
N ARG A 143 -19.34 41.95 -35.86
CA ARG A 143 -18.99 42.42 -37.20
C ARG A 143 -20.21 42.42 -38.12
N ALA A 144 -20.96 41.33 -38.16
CA ALA A 144 -22.17 41.22 -38.99
C ALA A 144 -23.23 42.27 -38.62
N GLN A 145 -23.39 42.56 -37.32
CA GLN A 145 -24.29 43.61 -36.83
C GLN A 145 -23.82 45.02 -37.22
N GLY A 146 -22.51 45.26 -37.25
CA GLY A 146 -21.94 46.55 -37.67
C GLY A 146 -22.03 46.82 -39.17
N THR A 147 -22.21 45.79 -40.01
CA THR A 147 -22.39 45.94 -41.47
C THR A 147 -23.85 46.19 -41.88
N LEU A 148 -24.79 46.07 -40.96
CA LEU A 148 -26.24 46.23 -41.19
C LEU A 148 -26.78 47.64 -40.83
N LEU A 149 -25.89 48.58 -40.46
CA LEU A 149 -26.17 50.00 -40.22
C LEU A 149 -25.40 50.86 -41.22
#